data_AF-A0A7V3SUN7-F1
#
_entry.id   AF-A0A7V3SUN7-F1
#
_cell.length_a   1.000
_cell.length_b   1.000
_cell.length_c   1.000
_cell.angle_alpha   90.00
_cell.angle_beta   90.00
_cell.angle_gamma   90.00
#
_symmetry.space_group_name_H-M   'P 1'
#
loop_
_entity.id
_entity.type
_entity.pdbx_description
1 polymer ?
#
loop_
_entity_poly.entity_id
_entity_poly.type
_entity_poly.pdbx_seq_one_letter_code
_entity_poly.pdbx_strand_id
1 'polypeptide(L)'
;MEISLDLKNFYCPNEFCKDHGKKGLGNIIVSDTYGKDNRLLLKCKTCNLRFSERRTTLFFGLHTRDEKIKEVILYLLNGMSYRETANVTHLDKDTVQRIWKRFLRYCEDTMKDLLEEFNIKLEDLIILLNRRIQKR
;
A
#
# COMPACT_ATOMS: atom_id res chain seq x y z
N MET A 1 -22.59 -12.47 4.28
CA MET A 1 -21.93 -11.56 5.23
C MET A 1 -21.57 -10.31 4.45
N GLU A 2 -22.45 -9.30 4.50
CA GLU A 2 -22.22 -8.02 3.80
C GLU A 2 -21.04 -7.33 4.45
N ILE A 3 -19.87 -7.39 3.80
CA ILE A 3 -18.76 -6.51 4.16
C ILE A 3 -19.19 -5.13 3.68
N SER A 4 -19.76 -4.34 4.58
CA SER A 4 -19.98 -2.91 4.40
C SER A 4 -18.61 -2.24 4.22
N LEU A 5 -18.10 -2.23 2.99
CA LEU A 5 -16.92 -1.48 2.63
C LEU A 5 -17.23 0.00 2.82
N ASP A 6 -16.57 0.65 3.79
CA ASP A 6 -16.71 2.10 3.96
C ASP A 6 -15.98 2.83 2.84
N LEU A 7 -16.75 3.17 1.79
CA LEU A 7 -16.28 3.88 0.61
C LEU A 7 -15.63 5.22 0.94
N LYS A 8 -15.87 5.79 2.13
CA LYS A 8 -15.25 7.05 2.58
C LYS A 8 -13.74 6.95 2.72
N ASN A 9 -13.20 5.75 2.94
CA ASN A 9 -11.76 5.53 3.07
C ASN A 9 -11.01 5.51 1.73
N PHE A 10 -11.74 5.47 0.61
CA PHE A 10 -11.18 5.47 -0.72
C PHE A 10 -11.07 6.88 -1.29
N TYR A 11 -10.10 7.06 -2.17
CA TYR A 11 -9.88 8.28 -2.93
C TYR A 11 -9.59 7.94 -4.39
N CYS A 12 -9.76 8.91 -5.27
CA CYS A 12 -9.43 8.76 -6.68
C CYS A 12 -7.91 8.66 -6.84
N PRO A 13 -7.34 7.60 -7.45
CA PRO A 13 -5.89 7.47 -7.64
C PRO A 13 -5.39 8.15 -8.93
N ASN A 14 -6.25 8.87 -9.65
CA ASN A 14 -5.88 9.56 -10.89
C ASN A 14 -5.24 10.90 -10.56
N GLU A 15 -3.94 11.07 -10.85
CA GLU A 15 -3.23 12.31 -10.54
C GLU A 15 -3.77 13.55 -11.25
N PHE A 16 -4.42 13.35 -12.40
CA PHE A 16 -5.05 14.42 -13.19
C PHE A 16 -6.49 14.74 -12.75
N CYS A 17 -7.02 14.05 -11.74
CA CYS A 17 -8.36 14.31 -11.24
C CYS A 17 -8.34 15.41 -10.17
N LYS A 18 -9.28 16.37 -10.26
CA LYS A 18 -9.47 17.42 -9.23
C LYS A 18 -9.74 16.89 -7.81
N ASP A 19 -10.21 15.64 -7.72
CA ASP A 19 -10.51 14.93 -6.47
C ASP A 19 -9.45 13.86 -6.13
N HIS A 20 -8.26 13.93 -6.75
CA HIS A 20 -7.13 13.06 -6.40
C HIS A 20 -6.79 13.17 -4.91
N GLY A 21 -6.57 12.02 -4.25
CA GLY A 21 -6.06 11.96 -2.87
C GLY A 21 -7.10 12.31 -1.78
N LYS A 22 -8.22 12.93 -2.16
CA LYS A 22 -9.26 13.39 -1.24
C LYS A 22 -10.22 12.25 -0.90
N LYS A 23 -10.30 11.92 0.40
CA LYS A 23 -11.23 10.93 0.97
C LYS A 23 -12.57 11.57 1.35
N GLY A 24 -13.60 10.74 1.53
CA GLY A 24 -14.89 11.18 2.08
C GLY A 24 -15.77 12.07 1.18
N LEU A 25 -15.39 12.33 -0.08
CA LEU A 25 -16.14 13.20 -0.99
C LEU A 25 -17.41 12.56 -1.59
N GLY A 26 -17.66 11.26 -1.34
CA GLY A 26 -18.79 10.54 -1.94
C GLY A 26 -18.71 10.38 -3.47
N ASN A 27 -17.54 10.64 -4.06
CA ASN A 27 -17.27 10.51 -5.48
C ASN A 27 -16.87 9.08 -5.89
N ILE A 28 -16.53 8.21 -4.93
CA ILE A 28 -16.18 6.80 -5.19
C ILE A 28 -17.42 5.91 -5.04
N ILE A 29 -17.66 5.07 -6.03
CA ILE A 29 -18.75 4.08 -6.06
C ILE A 29 -18.21 2.69 -6.42
N VAL A 30 -18.95 1.64 -6.06
CA VAL A 30 -18.70 0.29 -6.60
C VAL A 30 -19.28 0.24 -8.01
N SER A 31 -18.45 -0.12 -8.99
CA SER A 31 -18.86 -0.28 -10.40
C SER A 31 -19.10 -1.73 -10.77
N ASP A 32 -18.33 -2.65 -10.21
CA ASP A 32 -18.41 -4.08 -10.51
C ASP A 32 -17.64 -4.89 -9.46
N THR A 33 -17.59 -6.21 -9.62
CA THR A 33 -16.68 -7.12 -8.93
C THR A 33 -15.82 -7.88 -9.96
N TYR A 34 -14.61 -8.29 -9.59
CA TYR A 34 -13.70 -8.94 -10.54
C TYR A 34 -12.73 -9.92 -9.87
N GLY A 35 -12.21 -10.84 -10.69
CA GLY A 35 -11.21 -11.82 -10.27
C GLY A 35 -11.78 -12.97 -9.44
N LYS A 36 -10.94 -13.96 -9.14
CA LYS A 36 -11.33 -15.19 -8.41
C LYS A 36 -11.80 -14.92 -6.97
N ASP A 37 -11.35 -13.81 -6.39
CA ASP A 37 -11.68 -13.41 -5.03
C ASP A 37 -12.88 -12.44 -4.96
N ASN A 38 -13.60 -12.21 -6.06
CA ASN A 38 -14.73 -11.26 -6.16
C ASN A 38 -14.39 -9.87 -5.60
N ARG A 39 -13.21 -9.33 -5.97
CA ARG A 39 -12.73 -8.03 -5.50
C ARG A 39 -13.60 -6.91 -6.06
N LEU A 40 -13.85 -5.88 -5.27
CA LEU A 40 -14.63 -4.74 -5.76
C LEU A 40 -13.81 -3.90 -6.74
N LEU A 41 -14.43 -3.58 -7.88
CA LEU A 41 -13.97 -2.60 -8.84
C LEU A 41 -14.66 -1.27 -8.54
N LEU A 42 -13.88 -0.31 -8.05
CA LEU A 42 -14.36 1.03 -7.72
C LEU A 42 -14.29 1.94 -8.93
N LYS A 43 -15.12 2.99 -8.95
CA LYS A 43 -15.13 4.02 -9.98
C LYS A 43 -15.22 5.40 -9.33
N CYS A 44 -14.38 6.31 -9.80
CA CYS A 44 -14.52 7.74 -9.51
C CYS A 44 -15.58 8.35 -10.43
N LYS A 45 -16.64 8.94 -9.88
CA LYS A 45 -17.69 9.64 -10.65
C LYS A 45 -17.16 10.90 -11.35
N THR A 46 -16.09 11.50 -10.83
CA THR A 46 -15.53 12.75 -11.36
C THR A 46 -14.74 12.55 -12.65
N CYS A 47 -13.86 11.55 -12.70
CA CYS A 47 -12.99 11.31 -13.86
C CYS A 47 -13.27 9.99 -14.58
N ASN A 48 -14.27 9.22 -14.13
CA ASN A 48 -14.64 7.90 -14.64
C ASN A 48 -13.57 6.80 -14.53
N LEU A 49 -12.41 7.07 -13.92
CA LEU A 49 -11.38 6.06 -13.71
C LEU A 49 -11.94 4.91 -12.85
N ARG A 50 -11.76 3.68 -13.33
CA ARG A 50 -12.01 2.46 -12.58
C ARG A 50 -10.71 1.96 -11.94
N PHE A 51 -10.78 1.51 -10.70
CA PHE A 51 -9.62 1.01 -9.96
C PHE A 51 -10.04 -0.03 -8.93
N SER A 52 -9.11 -0.92 -8.60
CA SER A 52 -9.34 -1.96 -7.58
C SER A 52 -9.56 -1.35 -6.20
N GLU A 53 -10.43 -1.96 -5.38
CA GLU A 53 -10.46 -1.70 -3.93
C GLU A 53 -9.10 -1.92 -3.25
N ARG A 54 -8.20 -2.71 -3.84
CA ARG A 54 -6.86 -2.91 -3.28
C ARG A 54 -5.90 -1.79 -3.66
N ARG A 55 -6.23 -0.90 -4.61
CA ARG A 55 -5.32 0.09 -5.21
C ARG A 55 -4.55 0.91 -4.18
N THR A 56 -5.23 1.31 -3.12
CA THR A 56 -4.71 2.14 -2.03
C THR A 56 -4.22 1.30 -0.84
N THR A 57 -4.01 -0.01 -1.03
CA THR A 57 -3.58 -0.94 0.03
C THR A 57 -2.20 -1.50 -0.28
N LEU A 58 -1.49 -1.94 0.77
CA LEU A 58 -0.21 -2.64 0.68
C LEU A 58 -0.23 -3.82 -0.31
N PHE A 59 -1.36 -4.50 -0.46
CA PHE A 59 -1.44 -5.73 -1.23
C PHE A 59 -1.72 -5.55 -2.72
N PHE A 60 -1.88 -4.31 -3.20
CA PHE A 60 -2.16 -4.05 -4.61
C PHE A 60 -1.07 -4.62 -5.53
N GLY A 61 -1.48 -5.33 -6.58
CA GLY A 61 -0.56 -5.88 -7.59
C GLY A 61 0.30 -7.05 -7.10
N LEU A 62 0.01 -7.59 -5.91
CA LEU A 62 0.65 -8.79 -5.38
C LEU A 62 -0.32 -9.97 -5.51
N HIS A 63 0.19 -11.09 -6.04
CA HIS A 63 -0.54 -12.35 -6.18
C HIS A 63 -0.27 -13.33 -5.03
N THR A 64 0.71 -13.00 -4.18
CA THR A 64 1.00 -13.73 -2.95
C THR A 64 -0.14 -13.54 -1.95
N ARG A 65 -0.47 -14.58 -1.17
CA ARG A 65 -1.47 -14.49 -0.11
C ARG A 65 -1.09 -13.45 0.94
N ASP A 66 -2.09 -12.75 1.48
CA ASP A 66 -1.89 -11.58 2.34
C ASP A 66 -1.15 -11.94 3.64
N GLU A 67 -1.41 -13.11 4.20
CA GLU A 67 -0.70 -13.61 5.39
C GLU A 67 0.79 -13.78 5.10
N LYS A 68 1.10 -14.32 3.92
CA LYS A 68 2.49 -14.58 3.52
C LYS A 68 3.23 -13.29 3.17
N ILE A 69 2.53 -12.29 2.62
CA ILE A 69 3.05 -10.93 2.43
C ILE A 69 3.45 -10.32 3.78
N LYS A 70 2.57 -10.41 4.79
CA LYS A 70 2.86 -9.90 6.14
C LYS A 70 4.05 -10.60 6.77
N GLU A 71 4.14 -11.93 6.63
CA GLU A 71 5.26 -12.73 7.12
C GLU A 71 6.60 -12.29 6.49
N VAL A 72 6.65 -12.12 5.17
CA VAL A 72 7.82 -11.59 4.46
C VAL A 72 8.25 -10.24 5.01
N ILE A 73 7.30 -9.30 5.16
CA ILE A 73 7.60 -7.95 5.66
C ILE A 73 8.14 -8.01 7.09
N LEU A 74 7.54 -8.84 7.94
CA LEU A 74 7.99 -9.01 9.33
C LEU A 74 9.42 -9.54 9.39
N TYR A 75 9.79 -10.55 8.59
CA TYR A 75 11.15 -11.07 8.56
C TYR A 75 12.18 -10.01 8.13
N LEU A 76 11.86 -9.24 7.09
CA LEU A 76 12.75 -8.16 6.63
C LEU A 76 12.88 -7.03 7.66
N LEU A 77 11.79 -6.66 8.34
CA LEU A 77 11.83 -5.68 9.43
C LEU A 77 12.66 -6.16 10.63
N ASN A 78 12.74 -7.47 10.86
CA ASN A 78 13.62 -8.08 11.87
C ASN A 78 15.07 -8.24 11.40
N GLY A 79 15.44 -7.68 10.25
CA GLY A 79 16.82 -7.64 9.77
C GLY A 79 17.27 -8.86 8.96
N MET A 80 16.37 -9.78 8.62
CA MET A 80 16.71 -10.89 7.73
C MET A 80 17.02 -10.38 6.31
N SER A 81 17.96 -11.03 5.62
CA SER A 81 18.22 -10.75 4.22
C SER A 81 17.08 -11.23 3.32
N TYR A 82 17.02 -10.72 2.08
CA TYR A 82 16.05 -11.22 1.08
C TYR A 82 16.21 -12.71 0.80
N ARG A 83 17.43 -13.26 0.86
CA ARG A 83 17.69 -14.67 0.58
C ARG A 83 17.24 -15.57 1.73
N GLU A 84 17.55 -15.20 2.96
CA GLU A 84 17.06 -15.93 4.14
C GLU A 84 15.53 -15.91 4.20
N THR A 85 14.94 -14.73 3.96
CA THR A 85 13.48 -14.57 3.91
C THR A 85 12.86 -15.44 2.82
N ALA A 86 13.44 -15.46 1.61
CA ALA A 86 12.98 -16.32 0.51
C ALA A 86 13.02 -17.81 0.90
N ASN A 87 14.12 -18.25 1.54
CA ASN A 87 14.28 -19.62 1.99
C ASN A 87 13.23 -20.02 3.04
N VAL A 88 13.04 -19.23 4.11
CA VAL A 88 12.09 -19.57 5.19
C VAL A 88 10.63 -19.43 4.76
N THR A 89 10.35 -18.52 3.82
CA THR A 89 8.98 -18.34 3.31
C THR A 89 8.65 -19.26 2.14
N HIS A 90 9.62 -20.02 1.62
CA HIS A 90 9.49 -20.81 0.40
C HIS A 90 8.97 -19.99 -0.80
N LEU A 91 9.44 -18.75 -0.90
CA LEU A 91 9.13 -17.85 -2.01
C LEU A 91 10.36 -17.63 -2.88
N ASP A 92 10.14 -17.29 -4.14
CA ASP A 92 11.22 -16.79 -4.97
C ASP A 92 11.76 -15.44 -4.42
N LYS A 93 13.08 -15.26 -4.49
CA LYS A 93 13.77 -14.07 -3.97
C LYS A 93 13.27 -12.78 -4.64
N ASP A 94 12.93 -12.80 -5.93
CA ASP A 94 12.41 -11.62 -6.63
C ASP A 94 10.96 -11.33 -6.22
N THR A 95 10.20 -12.35 -5.80
CA THR A 95 8.89 -12.17 -5.16
C THR A 95 9.04 -11.45 -3.81
N VAL A 96 10.00 -11.86 -2.98
CA VAL A 96 10.32 -11.18 -1.72
C VAL A 96 10.70 -9.72 -1.96
N GLN A 97 11.57 -9.45 -2.94
CA GLN A 97 11.96 -8.07 -3.29
C GLN A 97 10.78 -7.24 -3.79
N ARG A 98 9.87 -7.82 -4.58
CA ARG A 98 8.66 -7.14 -5.07
C ARG A 98 7.72 -6.77 -3.91
N ILE A 99 7.55 -7.67 -2.94
CA ILE A 99 6.78 -7.42 -1.72
C ILE A 99 7.41 -6.25 -0.96
N TRP A 100 8.73 -6.27 -0.75
CA TRP A 100 9.43 -5.20 -0.03
C TRP A 100 9.32 -3.84 -0.72
N LYS A 101 9.53 -3.80 -2.04
CA LYS A 101 9.36 -2.57 -2.84
C LYS A 101 7.94 -2.02 -2.72
N ARG A 102 6.92 -2.90 -2.71
CA ARG A 102 5.53 -2.48 -2.52
C ARG A 102 5.29 -1.94 -1.13
N PHE A 103 5.88 -2.54 -0.10
CA PHE A 103 5.82 -2.07 1.28
C PHE A 103 6.42 -0.66 1.43
N LEU A 104 7.63 -0.43 0.91
CA LEU A 104 8.26 0.89 0.95
C LEU A 104 7.40 1.95 0.25
N ARG A 105 6.91 1.67 -0.96
CA ARG A 105 6.02 2.58 -1.67
C ARG A 105 4.75 2.88 -0.88
N TYR A 106 4.16 1.86 -0.24
CA TYR A 106 2.98 2.06 0.58
C TYR A 106 3.26 2.98 1.79
N CYS A 107 4.44 2.88 2.41
CA CYS A 107 4.88 3.81 3.45
C CYS A 107 5.02 5.24 2.92
N GLU A 108 5.67 5.42 1.77
CA GLU A 108 5.80 6.73 1.11
C GLU A 108 4.43 7.34 0.77
N ASP A 109 3.55 6.56 0.13
CA ASP A 109 2.18 6.99 -0.23
C ASP A 109 1.38 7.41 1.02
N THR A 110 1.55 6.70 2.14
CA THR A 110 0.81 6.97 3.39
C THR A 110 1.32 8.21 4.11
N MET A 111 2.62 8.48 4.05
CA MET A 111 3.26 9.64 4.71
C MET A 111 3.49 10.81 3.76
N LYS A 112 2.96 10.76 2.53
CA LYS A 112 3.25 11.71 1.47
C LYS A 112 3.11 13.18 1.91
N ASP A 113 1.97 13.54 2.49
CA ASP A 113 1.70 14.92 2.91
C ASP A 113 2.73 15.43 3.93
N LEU A 114 3.13 14.56 4.89
CA LEU A 114 4.16 14.87 5.88
C LEU A 114 5.54 15.00 5.23
N LEU A 115 5.92 14.06 4.37
CA LEU A 115 7.22 14.07 3.69
C LEU A 115 7.37 15.31 2.80
N GLU A 116 6.30 15.73 2.12
CA GLU A 116 6.24 16.95 1.31
C GLU A 116 6.31 18.21 2.18
N GLU A 117 5.56 18.28 3.28
CA GLU A 117 5.55 19.43 4.21
C GLU A 117 6.95 19.73 4.78
N PHE A 118 7.70 18.68 5.14
CA PHE A 118 9.04 18.81 5.70
C PHE A 118 10.16 18.70 4.65
N ASN A 119 9.82 18.56 3.36
CA ASN A 119 10.76 18.36 2.25
C ASN A 119 11.85 17.31 2.57
N ILE A 120 11.42 16.15 3.06
CA ILE A 120 12.31 15.07 3.51
C ILE A 120 11.91 13.74 2.87
N LYS A 121 12.90 12.90 2.56
CA LYS A 121 12.63 11.54 2.07
C LYS A 121 12.34 10.60 3.25
N LEU A 122 11.60 9.53 2.98
CA LEU A 122 11.30 8.51 3.98
C LEU A 122 12.57 7.92 4.62
N GLU A 123 13.60 7.63 3.82
CA GLU A 123 14.88 7.09 4.29
C GLU A 123 15.57 8.04 5.29
N ASP A 124 15.62 9.33 4.97
CA ASP A 124 16.22 10.36 5.81
C ASP A 124 15.45 10.50 7.13
N LEU A 125 14.12 10.50 7.08
CA LEU A 125 13.26 10.54 8.27
C LEU A 125 13.56 9.36 9.20
N ILE A 126 13.65 8.14 8.67
CA ILE A 126 13.95 6.93 9.45
C ILE A 126 15.32 7.05 10.13
N ILE A 127 16.34 7.52 9.41
CA ILE A 127 17.70 7.71 9.96
C ILE A 127 17.68 8.74 11.09
N LEU A 128 17.00 9.88 10.91
CA LEU A 128 16.93 10.94 11.92
C LEU A 128 16.22 10.47 13.20
N LEU A 129 15.10 9.74 13.06
CA LEU A 129 14.36 9.19 14.20
C LEU A 129 15.19 8.16 14.96
N ASN A 130 15.82 7.22 14.26
CA ASN A 130 16.70 6.22 14.89
C ASN A 130 17.85 6.87 15.67
N ARG A 131 18.52 7.88 15.09
CA ARG A 131 19.58 8.63 15.77
C ARG A 131 19.10 9.37 17.02
N ARG A 132 17.85 9.86 17.04
CA ARG A 132 17.27 10.54 18.20
C ARG A 132 16.87 9.57 19.30
N ILE A 133 16.33 8.40 18.95
CA ILE A 133 15.94 7.36 19.91
C ILE A 133 17.18 6.77 20.61
N GLN A 134 18.25 6.48 19.87
CA GLN A 134 19.49 5.92 20.44
C GLN A 134 20.26 6.89 21.34
N LYS A 135 19.92 8.20 21.31
CA LYS A 135 20.51 9.23 22.17
C LYS A 135 19.72 9.46 23.46
N ARG A 136 18.56 8.82 23.61
CA ARG A 136 17.77 8.80 24.84
C ARG A 136 18.10 7.54 25.62
#